data_AF-A0A1C5Q837-F1
#
_entry.id   AF-A0A1C5Q837-F1
#
_cell.length_a   1.000
_cell.length_b   1.000
_cell.length_c   1.000
_cell.angle_alpha   90.00
_cell.angle_beta   90.00
_cell.angle_gamma   90.00
#
_symmetry.space_group_name_H-M   'P 1'
#
loop_
_entity.id
_entity.type
_entity.pdbx_description
1 polymer ?
#
loop_
_entity_poly.entity_id
_entity_poly.type
_entity_poly.pdbx_seq_one_letter_code
_entity_poly.pdbx_strand_id
1 'polypeptide(L)'
;MGNVVFTVYISIALIFLIYSIISCKKKRIIYTIRNKRINVSKDNYYNLQLLFCIANCILLILESVIAYNKTSTSLFVSYYLATFWLVNYLLKFIGIKMKYLNTNYK
;
A
#
# COMPACT_ATOMS: atom_id res chain seq x y z
N MET A 1 -22.26 4.14 14.50
CA MET A 1 -20.87 4.61 14.27
C MET A 1 -20.00 3.56 13.56
N GLY A 2 -20.06 2.27 13.94
CA GLY A 2 -19.29 1.18 13.30
C GLY A 2 -19.47 1.03 11.78
N ASN A 3 -20.70 1.10 11.26
CA ASN A 3 -20.97 0.98 9.81
C ASN A 3 -20.30 2.07 8.98
N VAL A 4 -20.38 3.34 9.43
CA VAL A 4 -19.79 4.48 8.70
C VAL A 4 -18.28 4.36 8.67
N VAL A 5 -17.67 4.04 9.82
CA VAL A 5 -16.22 3.81 9.93
C VAL A 5 -15.79 2.70 8.98
N PHE A 6 -16.44 1.54 9.07
CA PHE A 6 -16.17 0.39 8.21
C PHE A 6 -16.26 0.72 6.72
N THR A 7 -17.34 1.37 6.29
CA THR A 7 -17.53 1.78 4.88
C THR A 7 -16.41 2.71 4.42
N VAL A 8 -16.03 3.71 5.24
CA VAL A 8 -14.96 4.67 4.90
C VAL A 8 -13.62 3.96 4.67
N TYR A 9 -13.22 3.04 5.56
CA TYR A 9 -11.93 2.35 5.44
C TYR A 9 -11.89 1.36 4.27
N ILE A 10 -13.02 0.73 3.91
CA ILE A 10 -13.12 -0.06 2.68
C ILE A 10 -13.02 0.83 1.45
N SER A 11 -13.71 1.98 1.44
CA SER A 11 -13.63 2.93 0.32
C SER A 11 -12.20 3.42 0.10
N ILE A 12 -11.45 3.71 1.18
CA ILE A 12 -10.03 4.10 1.10
C ILE A 12 -9.18 2.99 0.46
N ALA A 13 -9.37 1.73 0.87
CA ALA A 13 -8.64 0.59 0.30
C ALA A 13 -8.93 0.42 -1.20
N LEU A 14 -10.20 0.57 -1.61
CA LEU A 14 -10.61 0.49 -3.01
C LEU A 14 -10.03 1.63 -3.86
N ILE A 15 -10.04 2.87 -3.35
CA ILE A 15 -9.43 4.02 -4.02
C ILE A 15 -7.92 3.78 -4.21
N PHE A 16 -7.25 3.27 -3.18
CA PHE A 16 -5.84 2.92 -3.26
C PHE A 16 -5.56 1.80 -4.28
N LEU A 17 -6.43 0.80 -4.37
CA LEU A 17 -6.34 -0.28 -5.37
C LEU A 17 -6.45 0.28 -6.80
N ILE A 18 -7.47 1.10 -7.07
CA ILE A 18 -7.67 1.75 -8.38
C ILE A 18 -6.45 2.60 -8.74
N TYR A 19 -5.98 3.42 -7.80
CA TYR A 19 -4.77 4.22 -7.98
C TYR A 19 -3.54 3.35 -8.31
N SER A 20 -3.40 2.20 -7.66
CA SER A 20 -2.28 1.28 -7.86
C SER A 20 -2.31 0.64 -9.25
N ILE A 21 -3.51 0.27 -9.73
CA ILE A 21 -3.71 -0.24 -11.10
C ILE A 21 -3.34 0.82 -12.14
N ILE A 22 -3.81 2.06 -11.96
CA ILE A 22 -3.48 3.18 -12.86
C ILE A 22 -1.98 3.46 -12.84
N SER A 23 -1.34 3.42 -11.67
CA SER A 23 0.09 3.64 -11.51
C SER A 23 0.91 2.55 -12.20
N CYS A 24 0.49 1.29 -12.11
CA CYS A 24 1.10 0.19 -12.84
C CYS A 24 1.00 0.39 -14.35
N LYS A 25 -0.20 0.71 -14.87
CA LYS A 25 -0.41 0.96 -16.31
C LYS A 25 0.41 2.14 -16.83
N LYS A 26 0.53 3.20 -16.04
CA LYS A 26 1.29 4.40 -16.41
C LYS A 26 2.79 4.29 -16.12
N LYS A 27 3.28 3.13 -15.65
CA LYS A 27 4.67 2.93 -15.21
C LYS A 27 5.12 4.05 -14.25
N ARG A 28 4.32 4.31 -13.22
CA ARG A 28 4.60 5.31 -12.17
C ARG A 28 4.80 4.61 -10.83
N ILE A 29 5.81 5.08 -10.08
CA ILE A 29 6.00 4.71 -8.69
C ILE A 29 4.82 5.28 -7.86
N ILE A 30 4.20 4.44 -7.03
CA ILE A 30 3.14 4.88 -6.12
C ILE A 30 3.62 5.98 -5.19
N TYR A 31 2.73 6.92 -4.83
CA TYR A 31 3.08 8.10 -4.04
C TYR A 31 3.75 7.77 -2.69
N THR A 32 3.42 6.63 -2.08
CA THR A 32 3.97 6.18 -0.80
C THR A 32 5.47 5.90 -0.86
N ILE A 33 5.99 5.51 -2.03
CA ILE A 33 7.40 5.20 -2.26
C ILE A 33 8.08 6.30 -3.06
N ARG A 34 7.31 7.09 -3.82
CA ARG A 34 7.82 8.11 -4.73
C ARG A 34 8.72 9.10 -3.98
N ASN A 35 10.01 9.06 -4.32
CA ASN A 35 11.00 10.00 -3.86
C ASN A 35 11.83 10.45 -5.07
N LYS A 36 12.23 11.73 -5.12
CA LYS A 36 13.07 12.29 -6.19
C LYS A 36 14.38 11.52 -6.39
N ARG A 37 14.86 10.81 -5.35
CA ARG A 37 16.10 10.03 -5.37
C ARG A 37 15.94 8.57 -5.82
N ILE A 38 14.72 8.13 -6.11
CA ILE A 38 14.41 6.74 -6.46
C ILE A 38 14.02 6.67 -7.94
N ASN A 39 14.82 5.94 -8.73
CA ASN A 39 14.49 5.61 -10.12
C ASN A 39 14.22 4.12 -10.27
N VAL A 40 13.28 3.78 -11.16
CA VAL A 40 13.02 2.40 -11.56
C VAL A 40 14.07 1.98 -12.57
N SER A 41 14.81 0.92 -12.25
CA SER A 41 15.83 0.33 -13.12
C SER A 41 15.27 -0.78 -14.01
N LYS A 42 14.22 -1.47 -13.55
CA LYS A 42 13.58 -2.57 -14.29
C LYS A 42 12.07 -2.44 -14.27
N ASP A 43 11.43 -2.59 -15.44
CA ASP A 43 9.98 -2.49 -15.60
C ASP A 43 9.19 -3.54 -14.79
N ASN A 44 9.80 -4.69 -14.47
CA ASN A 44 9.20 -5.70 -13.59
C ASN A 44 8.83 -5.15 -12.21
N TYR A 45 9.41 -4.01 -11.79
CA TYR A 45 9.03 -3.31 -10.58
C TYR A 45 7.54 -2.98 -10.53
N TYR A 46 6.93 -2.57 -11.64
CA TYR A 46 5.53 -2.15 -11.64
C TYR A 46 4.57 -3.32 -11.36
N ASN A 47 4.91 -4.51 -11.87
CA ASN A 47 4.17 -5.73 -11.56
C ASN A 47 4.33 -6.13 -10.08
N LEU A 48 5.55 -6.02 -9.54
CA LEU A 48 5.81 -6.26 -8.11
C LEU A 48 5.05 -5.26 -7.24
N GLN A 49 5.08 -3.97 -7.59
CA GLN A 49 4.34 -2.91 -6.92
C GLN A 49 2.85 -3.22 -6.89
N LEU A 50 2.27 -3.61 -8.03
CA LEU A 50 0.86 -3.97 -8.11
C LEU A 50 0.51 -5.16 -7.21
N LEU A 51 1.34 -6.21 -7.21
CA LEU A 51 1.14 -7.40 -6.37
C LEU A 51 1.14 -7.03 -4.88
N PHE A 52 2.10 -6.22 -4.43
CA PHE A 52 2.14 -5.72 -3.07
C PHE A 52 0.96 -4.83 -2.73
N CYS A 53 0.50 -3.98 -3.65
CA CYS A 53 -0.67 -3.12 -3.43
C CYS A 53 -1.96 -3.95 -3.30
N ILE A 54 -2.13 -5.00 -4.12
CA ILE A 54 -3.27 -5.93 -4.01
C ILE A 54 -3.23 -6.65 -2.66
N ALA A 55 -2.07 -7.20 -2.27
CA ALA A 55 -1.90 -7.84 -0.97
C ALA A 55 -2.20 -6.88 0.19
N ASN A 56 -1.73 -5.63 0.10
CA ASN A 56 -2.02 -4.59 1.08
C ASN A 56 -3.52 -4.32 1.18
N CYS A 57 -4.22 -4.17 0.06
CA CYS A 57 -5.68 -3.95 0.06
C CYS A 57 -6.44 -5.12 0.69
N ILE A 58 -6.06 -6.36 0.38
CA ILE A 58 -6.67 -7.55 0.97
C ILE A 58 -6.48 -7.55 2.49
N LEU A 59 -5.26 -7.27 2.98
CA LEU A 59 -4.97 -7.16 4.41
C LEU A 59 -5.83 -6.09 5.09
N LEU A 60 -5.91 -4.89 4.51
CA LEU A 60 -6.69 -3.78 5.08
C LEU A 60 -8.19 -4.08 5.12
N ILE A 61 -8.72 -4.78 4.12
CA ILE A 61 -10.12 -5.23 4.11
C ILE A 61 -10.34 -6.28 5.21
N LEU A 62 -9.44 -7.27 5.35
CA LEU A 62 -9.52 -8.28 6.41
C LEU A 62 -9.48 -7.63 7.80
N GLU A 63 -8.56 -6.70 8.03
CA GLU A 63 -8.48 -5.93 9.28
C GLU A 63 -9.78 -5.17 9.56
N SER A 64 -10.37 -4.55 8.53
CA SER A 64 -11.64 -3.83 8.66
C SER A 64 -12.79 -4.77 9.07
N VAL A 65 -12.83 -5.98 8.51
CA VAL A 65 -13.83 -7.02 8.85
C VAL A 65 -13.63 -7.54 10.28
N ILE A 66 -12.38 -7.76 10.71
CA ILE A 66 -12.07 -8.19 12.08
C ILE A 66 -12.48 -7.10 13.07
N ALA A 67 -12.12 -5.84 12.79
CA ALA A 67 -12.39 -4.72 13.65
C ALA A 67 -13.88 -4.39 13.80
N TYR A 68 -14.66 -4.64 12.75
CA TYR A 68 -16.11 -4.50 12.78
C TYR A 68 -16.76 -5.31 13.91
N ASN A 69 -16.20 -6.48 14.23
CA ASN A 69 -16.83 -7.41 15.17
C ASN A 69 -16.43 -7.20 16.64
N LYS A 70 -15.24 -6.67 16.96
CA LYS A 70 -14.69 -6.83 18.33
C LYS A 70 -13.75 -5.74 18.86
N THR A 71 -13.40 -4.68 18.13
CA THR A 71 -12.25 -3.83 18.51
C THR A 71 -12.63 -2.39 18.81
N SER A 72 -11.92 -1.76 19.76
CA SER A 72 -12.01 -0.32 19.99
C SER A 72 -11.52 0.43 18.74
N THR A 73 -12.27 1.46 18.32
CA THR A 73 -12.03 2.17 17.06
C THR A 73 -10.61 2.75 17.01
N SER A 74 -10.09 3.28 18.12
CA SER A 74 -8.74 3.84 18.18
C SER A 74 -7.64 2.82 17.89
N LEU A 75 -7.74 1.60 18.44
CA LEU A 75 -6.75 0.57 18.19
C LEU A 75 -6.81 0.12 16.73
N PHE A 76 -8.01 -0.04 16.17
CA PHE A 76 -8.19 -0.36 14.77
C PHE A 76 -7.52 0.66 13.84
N VAL A 77 -7.75 1.97 14.05
CA VAL A 77 -7.12 3.00 13.21
C VAL A 77 -5.59 2.90 13.26
N SER A 78 -5.02 2.66 14.45
CA SER A 78 -3.57 2.52 14.60
C SER A 78 -3.01 1.29 13.85
N TYR A 79 -3.69 0.14 13.94
CA TYR A 79 -3.31 -1.07 13.21
C TYR A 79 -3.43 -0.88 11.70
N TYR A 80 -4.55 -0.32 11.23
CA TYR A 80 -4.78 -0.06 9.80
C TYR A 80 -3.67 0.82 9.22
N LEU A 81 -3.30 1.90 9.92
CA LEU A 81 -2.21 2.77 9.49
C LEU A 81 -0.86 2.04 9.49
N ALA A 82 -0.58 1.26 10.56
CA ALA A 82 0.65 0.50 10.68
C ALA A 82 0.81 -0.51 9.55
N THR A 83 -0.23 -1.28 9.25
CA THR A 83 -0.25 -2.26 8.16
C THR A 83 -0.05 -1.59 6.81
N PHE A 84 -0.76 -0.49 6.56
CA PHE A 84 -0.59 0.29 5.33
C PHE A 84 0.86 0.72 5.13
N TRP A 85 1.49 1.31 6.14
CA TRP A 85 2.89 1.77 6.05
C TRP A 85 3.89 0.62 5.99
N LEU A 86 3.68 -0.45 6.75
CA LEU A 86 4.58 -1.59 6.82
C LEU A 86 4.68 -2.32 5.49
N VAL A 87 3.55 -2.60 4.82
CA VAL A 87 3.57 -3.27 3.51
C VAL A 87 4.20 -2.38 2.44
N ASN A 88 3.92 -1.07 2.45
CA ASN A 88 4.57 -0.11 1.53
C ASN A 88 6.08 0.00 1.78
N TYR A 89 6.51 -0.03 3.04
CA TYR A 89 7.93 -0.03 3.40
C TYR A 89 8.63 -1.31 2.94
N LEU A 90 7.99 -2.47 3.12
CA LEU A 90 8.50 -3.76 2.62
C LEU A 90 8.65 -3.75 1.11
N LEU A 91 7.68 -3.23 0.36
CA LEU A 91 7.77 -3.09 -1.09
C LEU A 91 8.98 -2.23 -1.49
N LYS A 92 9.20 -1.09 -0.81
CA LYS A 92 10.37 -0.24 -1.06
C LYS A 92 11.68 -1.00 -0.79
N PHE A 93 11.77 -1.67 0.36
CA PHE A 93 12.96 -2.43 0.75
C PHE A 93 13.27 -3.56 -0.24
N ILE A 94 12.27 -4.35 -0.65
CA ILE A 94 12.42 -5.41 -1.64
C ILE A 94 12.78 -4.84 -3.00
N GLY A 95 12.16 -3.73 -3.41
CA GLY A 95 12.49 -3.04 -4.66
C GLY A 95 13.96 -2.63 -4.73
N ILE A 96 14.52 -2.12 -3.64
CA ILE A 96 15.96 -1.79 -3.54
C ILE A 96 16.81 -3.07 -3.54
N LYS A 97 16.47 -4.05 -2.70
CA LYS A 97 17.23 -5.30 -2.55
C LYS A 97 17.33 -6.09 -3.86
N MET A 98 16.25 -6.14 -4.64
CA MET A 98 16.21 -6.80 -5.95
C MET A 98 16.80 -5.96 -7.10
N LYS A 99 17.37 -4.78 -6.79
CA LYS A 99 17.89 -3.81 -7.78
C LYS A 99 16.83 -3.37 -8.81
N TYR A 100 15.57 -3.39 -8.43
CA TYR A 100 14.46 -2.84 -9.22
C TYR A 100 14.38 -1.32 -9.05
N LEU A 101 14.72 -0.83 -7.86
CA LEU A 101 14.83 0.58 -7.54
C LEU A 101 16.31 0.92 -7.32
N ASN A 102 16.76 2.00 -7.95
CA ASN A 102 18.06 2.60 -7.68
C ASN A 102 17.86 3.86 -6.83
N THR A 103 18.50 3.90 -5.68
CA THR A 103 18.59 5.10 -4.83
C THR A 103 19.88 5.84 -5.18
N ASN A 104 19.77 6.99 -5.83
CA ASN A 104 20.90 7.89 -6.03
C ASN A 104 21.15 8.64 -4.72
N TYR A 105 22.05 8.12 -3.90
CA TYR A 105 22.73 8.90 -2.86
C TYR A 105 23.88 9.64 -3.56
N LYS A 106 23.56 10.78 -4.17
CA LYS A 106 24.55 11.84 -4.40
C LYS A 106 24.52 12.76 -3.20
#